data_AF-A0A1Z8NN85-F1
#
_entry.id   AF-A0A1Z8NN85-F1
#
_cell.length_a   1.000
_cell.length_b   1.000
_cell.length_c   1.000
_cell.angle_alpha   90.00
_cell.angle_beta   90.00
_cell.angle_gamma   90.00
#
_symmetry.space_group_name_H-M   'P 1'
#
loop_
_entity.id
_entity.type
_entity.pdbx_description
1 polymer ?
#
loop_
_entity_poly.entity_id
_entity_poly.type
_entity_poly.pdbx_seq_one_letter_code
_entity_poly.pdbx_strand_id
1 'polypeptide(L)'
;MIRLFLLLAALLGLIYIFNWMTSYDGQILLQVGEYEITTSIVFFIIISISIITFSIITWVILSYLYSLPKKIQKFNQEKKKQKIQEAITRGLVYASSGNSIAADAEIKKIDRLIKDTKETKDIMTLVLKAQNASLKKDRNQLNKIFQTMGDVEETKMLSYRGLYTLSKNSKNTQKSIEILKDAETYNSNEPWVMEEMLKCYLMTKNWIGAADIIEKKYKNKLIQRKDYNVQKAIILTAHAKSIEEDSPDEALNFALEANKLDKKQIIATLVSAKIFSERGNISKAEKIIFDTWKLNPHEDLAYIFSHIVPGISPKKRIERIEALIKKTKSNNIEGAVALSRAYIDAKSFEEARTVLEPYINEESSKRIYQLLAEIEITLSESRTKSAEWMRKAMNSKYDTNWYIDDFTSNVWLPCIPDTGEIKSFMWGDCLIKSIDINHQYLGHFANNKLIPNDQKNSDIKIDDVEVDEIEEVNIIEADKKQSEIKKINKKSVKKDESKDIGKTSAPDDPGIISEDDINEL
;
A
#
# COMPACT_ATOMS: atom_id res chain seq x y z
N MET A 1 -10.98 39.11 -49.16
CA MET A 1 -10.77 40.30 -50.02
C MET A 1 -10.21 39.95 -51.40
N ILE A 2 -9.17 39.12 -51.51
CA ILE A 2 -8.59 38.67 -52.81
C ILE A 2 -9.60 38.03 -53.78
N ARG A 3 -10.53 37.20 -53.30
CA ARG A 3 -11.55 36.57 -54.15
C ARG A 3 -12.53 37.58 -54.79
N LEU A 4 -12.77 38.72 -54.13
CA LEU A 4 -13.68 39.76 -54.63
C LEU A 4 -12.99 40.61 -55.71
N PHE A 5 -11.70 40.90 -55.55
CA PHE A 5 -10.90 41.63 -56.53
C PHE A 5 -10.68 40.81 -57.82
N LEU A 6 -10.46 39.50 -57.70
CA LEU A 6 -10.35 38.60 -58.86
C LEU A 6 -11.68 38.50 -59.63
N LEU A 7 -12.83 38.48 -58.94
CA LEU A 7 -14.14 38.49 -59.59
C LEU A 7 -14.41 39.81 -60.32
N LEU A 8 -14.04 40.95 -59.72
CA LEU A 8 -14.18 42.27 -60.35
C LEU A 8 -13.28 42.41 -61.58
N ALA A 9 -12.02 41.96 -61.48
CA ALA A 9 -11.09 41.95 -62.61
C ALA A 9 -11.55 41.03 -63.74
N ALA A 10 -12.09 39.85 -63.41
CA ALA A 10 -12.69 38.94 -64.38
C ALA A 10 -13.91 39.55 -65.07
N LEU A 11 -14.77 40.28 -64.33
CA LEU A 11 -15.93 40.97 -64.88
C LEU A 11 -15.51 42.09 -65.85
N LEU A 12 -14.52 42.90 -65.47
CA LEU A 12 -13.96 43.96 -66.33
C LEU A 12 -13.31 43.38 -67.59
N GLY A 13 -12.59 42.26 -67.46
CA GLY A 13 -12.04 41.53 -68.60
C GLY A 13 -13.12 41.02 -69.55
N LEU A 14 -14.23 40.50 -69.00
CA LEU A 14 -15.38 40.02 -69.78
C LEU A 14 -16.07 41.15 -70.55
N ILE A 15 -16.25 42.31 -69.91
CA ILE A 15 -16.80 43.51 -70.54
C ILE A 15 -15.89 44.00 -71.67
N TYR A 16 -14.58 43.99 -71.46
CA TYR A 16 -13.60 44.40 -72.47
C TYR A 16 -13.58 43.45 -73.69
N ILE A 17 -13.58 42.14 -73.44
CA ILE A 17 -13.65 41.11 -74.49
C ILE A 17 -14.96 41.23 -75.28
N PHE A 18 -16.09 41.46 -74.60
CA PHE A 18 -17.39 41.65 -75.24
C PHE A 18 -17.41 42.89 -76.16
N ASN A 19 -16.79 43.99 -75.72
CA ASN A 19 -16.74 45.24 -76.48
C ASN A 19 -15.77 45.17 -77.69
N TRP A 20 -14.67 44.42 -77.57
CA TRP A 20 -13.77 44.15 -78.70
C TRP A 20 -14.45 43.26 -79.76
N MET A 21 -15.34 42.38 -79.33
CA MET A 21 -15.96 41.38 -80.19
C MET A 21 -17.11 41.91 -81.05
N THR A 22 -17.80 42.97 -80.63
CA THR A 22 -18.83 43.65 -81.44
C THR A 22 -18.26 44.36 -82.67
N SER A 23 -16.93 44.48 -82.77
CA SER A 23 -16.24 45.17 -83.88
C SER A 23 -15.92 44.26 -85.08
N TYR A 24 -16.28 42.97 -85.05
CA TYR A 24 -16.03 42.02 -86.14
C TYR A 24 -17.31 41.49 -86.77
N ASP A 25 -17.61 41.91 -88.00
CA ASP A 25 -18.76 41.47 -88.80
C ASP A 25 -18.37 40.28 -89.69
N GLY A 26 -18.22 39.10 -89.08
CA GLY A 26 -17.94 37.83 -89.78
C GLY A 26 -19.16 36.90 -89.75
N GLN A 27 -19.50 36.30 -90.89
CA GLN A 27 -20.53 35.25 -90.98
C GLN A 27 -19.87 33.87 -90.98
N ILE A 28 -20.35 32.94 -90.15
CA ILE A 28 -19.94 31.53 -90.20
C ILE A 28 -21.02 30.75 -90.94
N LEU A 29 -20.62 29.99 -91.95
CA LEU A 29 -21.48 29.07 -92.67
C LEU A 29 -21.31 27.68 -92.05
N LEU A 30 -22.32 27.23 -91.30
CA LEU A 30 -22.38 25.89 -90.73
C LEU A 30 -23.24 25.02 -91.64
N GLN A 31 -22.60 24.10 -92.35
CA GLN A 31 -23.27 23.12 -93.20
C GLN A 31 -23.45 21.82 -92.42
N VAL A 32 -24.69 21.47 -92.11
CA VAL A 32 -25.04 20.20 -91.44
C VAL A 32 -25.96 19.42 -92.38
N GLY A 33 -25.38 18.49 -93.14
CA GLY A 33 -26.11 17.76 -94.18
C GLY A 33 -26.57 18.69 -95.31
N GLU A 34 -27.86 18.68 -95.63
CA GLU A 34 -28.46 19.55 -96.67
C GLU A 34 -28.98 20.91 -96.12
N TYR A 35 -28.82 21.18 -94.83
CA TYR A 35 -29.25 22.44 -94.24
C TYR A 35 -28.07 23.41 -94.10
N GLU A 36 -28.17 24.55 -94.78
CA GLU A 36 -27.24 25.67 -94.64
C GLU A 36 -27.81 26.67 -93.63
N ILE A 37 -27.12 26.82 -92.48
CA ILE A 37 -27.50 27.80 -91.47
C ILE A 37 -26.41 28.87 -91.42
N THR A 38 -26.66 30.01 -92.08
CA THR A 38 -25.80 31.20 -92.01
C THR A 38 -26.03 31.91 -90.69
N THR A 39 -25.06 31.84 -89.77
CA THR A 39 -25.18 32.41 -88.43
C THR A 39 -24.04 33.40 -88.16
N SER A 40 -24.32 34.48 -87.44
CA SER A 40 -23.30 35.46 -87.03
C SER A 40 -22.28 34.81 -86.08
N ILE A 41 -20.99 35.13 -86.24
CA ILE A 41 -19.88 34.60 -85.42
C ILE A 41 -20.12 34.84 -83.91
N VAL A 42 -20.76 35.98 -83.61
CA VAL A 42 -21.09 36.41 -82.25
C VAL A 42 -22.09 35.46 -81.62
N PHE A 43 -23.10 35.04 -82.37
CA PHE A 43 -24.13 34.13 -81.87
C PHE A 43 -23.59 32.72 -81.59
N PHE A 44 -22.71 32.21 -82.46
CA PHE A 44 -22.07 30.90 -82.27
C PHE A 44 -21.19 30.87 -81.01
N ILE A 45 -20.41 31.91 -80.79
CA ILE A 45 -19.52 32.01 -79.62
C ILE A 45 -20.32 32.20 -78.33
N ILE A 46 -21.38 33.01 -78.34
CA ILE A 46 -22.28 33.16 -77.19
C ILE A 46 -22.91 31.81 -76.81
N ILE A 47 -23.37 31.03 -77.80
CA ILE A 47 -23.94 29.69 -77.55
C ILE A 47 -22.88 28.74 -77.02
N SER A 48 -21.68 28.73 -77.58
CA SER A 48 -20.58 27.88 -77.11
C SER A 48 -20.20 28.20 -75.66
N ILE A 49 -20.05 29.50 -75.32
CA ILE A 49 -19.80 29.96 -73.96
C ILE A 49 -20.96 29.59 -73.03
N SER A 50 -22.20 29.72 -73.49
CA SER A 50 -23.39 29.34 -72.71
C SER A 50 -23.40 27.84 -72.38
N ILE A 51 -23.05 26.99 -73.35
CA ILE A 51 -22.96 25.54 -73.15
C ILE A 51 -21.83 25.18 -72.17
N ILE A 52 -20.65 25.79 -72.33
CA ILE A 52 -19.50 25.55 -71.45
C ILE A 52 -19.83 25.98 -70.01
N THR A 53 -20.42 27.18 -69.85
CA THR A 53 -20.82 27.69 -68.53
C THR A 53 -21.89 26.81 -67.89
N PHE A 54 -22.91 26.38 -68.65
CA PHE A 54 -23.93 25.46 -68.16
C PHE A 54 -23.35 24.11 -67.75
N SER A 55 -22.39 23.57 -68.51
CA SER A 55 -21.71 22.31 -68.19
C SER A 55 -20.89 22.42 -66.89
N ILE A 56 -20.13 23.52 -66.73
CA ILE A 56 -19.36 23.78 -65.50
C ILE A 56 -20.29 23.94 -64.30
N ILE A 57 -21.39 24.69 -64.44
CA ILE A 57 -22.39 24.90 -63.38
C ILE A 57 -22.99 23.54 -62.97
N THR A 58 -23.39 22.72 -63.94
CA THR A 58 -23.97 21.39 -63.69
C THR A 58 -22.97 20.48 -62.98
N TRP A 59 -21.70 20.47 -63.40
CA TRP A 59 -20.64 19.69 -62.76
C TRP A 59 -20.36 20.13 -61.31
N VAL A 60 -20.31 21.44 -61.06
CA VAL A 60 -20.12 21.99 -59.70
C VAL A 60 -21.29 21.60 -58.80
N ILE A 61 -22.53 21.69 -59.30
CA ILE A 61 -23.73 21.30 -58.55
C ILE A 61 -23.68 19.80 -58.21
N LEU A 62 -23.38 18.93 -59.18
CA LEU A 62 -23.24 17.49 -58.95
C LEU A 62 -22.15 17.19 -57.92
N SER A 63 -20.95 17.76 -58.10
CA SER A 63 -19.82 17.56 -57.19
C SER A 63 -20.13 18.02 -55.76
N TYR A 64 -20.82 19.16 -55.61
CA TYR A 64 -21.28 19.63 -54.31
C TYR A 64 -22.29 18.64 -53.70
N LEU A 65 -23.28 18.18 -54.47
CA LEU A 65 -24.30 17.23 -54.03
C LEU A 65 -23.69 15.88 -53.58
N TYR A 66 -22.68 15.38 -54.31
CA TYR A 66 -21.94 14.17 -53.93
C TYR A 66 -21.08 14.36 -52.67
N SER A 67 -20.60 15.57 -52.37
CA SER A 67 -19.77 15.86 -51.19
C SER A 67 -20.55 16.22 -49.92
N LEU A 68 -21.80 16.67 -50.05
CA LEU A 68 -22.71 17.01 -48.95
C LEU A 68 -22.89 15.89 -47.90
N PRO A 69 -23.14 14.61 -48.28
CA PRO A 69 -23.37 13.57 -47.28
C PRO A 69 -22.17 13.38 -46.35
N LYS A 70 -20.93 13.48 -46.86
CA LYS A 70 -19.71 13.37 -46.04
C LYS A 70 -19.57 14.54 -45.06
N LYS A 71 -19.95 15.77 -45.46
CA LYS A 71 -19.91 16.95 -44.58
C LYS A 71 -20.97 16.89 -43.49
N ILE A 72 -22.20 16.47 -43.83
CA ILE A 72 -23.30 16.28 -42.88
C ILE A 72 -22.93 15.19 -41.86
N GLN A 73 -22.33 14.10 -42.31
CA GLN A 73 -21.87 13.03 -41.43
C GLN A 73 -20.82 13.52 -40.42
N LYS A 74 -19.82 14.30 -40.86
CA LYS A 74 -18.81 14.90 -39.96
C LYS A 74 -19.44 15.87 -38.96
N PHE A 75 -20.32 16.76 -39.41
CA PHE A 75 -20.98 17.72 -38.51
C PHE A 75 -21.87 17.04 -37.46
N ASN A 76 -22.58 15.97 -37.85
CA ASN A 76 -23.36 15.17 -36.90
C ASN A 76 -22.48 14.41 -35.92
N GLN A 77 -21.30 13.92 -36.35
CA GLN A 77 -20.31 13.30 -35.45
C GLN A 77 -19.77 14.31 -34.44
N GLU A 78 -19.42 15.53 -34.87
CA GLU A 78 -18.95 16.60 -33.97
C GLU A 78 -20.02 16.99 -32.94
N LYS A 79 -21.28 17.16 -33.37
CA LYS A 79 -22.39 17.42 -32.43
C LYS A 79 -22.61 16.28 -31.45
N LYS A 80 -22.45 15.02 -31.88
CA LYS A 80 -22.54 13.87 -30.98
C LYS A 80 -21.38 13.87 -29.96
N LYS A 81 -20.15 14.16 -30.40
CA LYS A 81 -18.99 14.30 -29.51
C LYS A 81 -19.21 15.38 -28.44
N GLN A 82 -19.72 16.54 -28.84
CA GLN A 82 -20.09 17.62 -27.92
C GLN A 82 -21.12 17.15 -26.89
N LYS A 83 -22.19 16.47 -27.33
CA LYS A 83 -23.21 15.91 -26.41
C LYS A 83 -22.64 14.87 -25.45
N ILE A 84 -21.72 14.03 -25.90
CA ILE A 84 -21.03 13.05 -25.04
C ILE A 84 -20.19 13.79 -24.00
N GLN A 85 -19.38 14.77 -24.40
CA GLN A 85 -18.55 15.57 -23.50
C GLN A 85 -19.39 16.36 -22.48
N GLU A 86 -20.51 16.93 -22.89
CA GLU A 86 -21.47 17.60 -22.01
C GLU A 86 -22.10 16.62 -21.00
N ALA A 87 -22.49 15.42 -21.45
CA ALA A 87 -23.04 14.41 -20.55
C ALA A 87 -21.98 13.89 -19.56
N ILE A 88 -20.73 13.73 -20.01
CA ILE A 88 -19.60 13.34 -19.15
C ILE A 88 -19.35 14.40 -18.08
N THR A 89 -19.25 15.67 -18.47
CA THR A 89 -18.99 16.78 -17.53
C THR A 89 -20.11 16.91 -16.50
N ARG A 90 -21.37 16.88 -16.93
CA ARG A 90 -22.53 16.89 -16.01
C ARG A 90 -22.55 15.65 -15.11
N GLY A 91 -22.31 14.47 -15.68
CA GLY A 91 -22.23 13.21 -14.95
C GLY A 91 -21.15 13.25 -13.87
N LEU A 92 -19.98 13.82 -14.18
CA LEU A 92 -18.87 13.97 -13.25
C LEU A 92 -19.22 14.95 -12.11
N VAL A 93 -19.91 16.05 -12.41
CA VAL A 93 -20.43 16.99 -11.40
C VAL A 93 -21.45 16.29 -10.48
N TYR A 94 -22.35 15.48 -11.03
CA TYR A 94 -23.30 14.71 -10.21
C TYR A 94 -22.62 13.65 -9.36
N ALA A 95 -21.67 12.90 -9.92
CA ALA A 95 -20.90 11.91 -9.17
C ALA A 95 -20.06 12.58 -8.06
N SER A 96 -19.43 13.72 -8.35
CA SER A 96 -18.62 14.45 -7.37
C SER A 96 -19.46 15.08 -6.26
N SER A 97 -20.73 15.42 -6.53
CA SER A 97 -21.69 15.86 -5.50
C SER A 97 -22.39 14.69 -4.78
N GLY A 98 -22.01 13.43 -5.08
CA GLY A 98 -22.57 12.24 -4.45
C GLY A 98 -23.95 11.81 -5.00
N ASN A 99 -24.49 12.51 -6.01
CA ASN A 99 -25.76 12.17 -6.63
C ASN A 99 -25.58 11.06 -7.68
N SER A 100 -25.56 9.81 -7.20
CA SER A 100 -25.34 8.62 -8.04
C SER A 100 -26.49 8.33 -9.02
N ILE A 101 -27.71 8.76 -8.71
CA ILE A 101 -28.89 8.57 -9.56
C ILE A 101 -28.82 9.49 -10.78
N ALA A 102 -28.51 10.78 -10.58
CA ALA A 102 -28.34 11.73 -11.67
C ALA A 102 -27.12 11.38 -12.54
N ALA A 103 -26.00 10.97 -11.93
CA ALA A 103 -24.84 10.48 -12.66
C ALA A 103 -25.16 9.24 -13.52
N ASP A 104 -25.97 8.31 -13.01
CA ASP A 104 -26.41 7.13 -13.76
C ASP A 104 -27.30 7.50 -14.97
N ALA A 105 -28.13 8.53 -14.83
CA ALA A 105 -28.95 9.04 -15.93
C ALA A 105 -28.07 9.60 -17.07
N GLU A 106 -27.01 10.34 -16.73
CA GLU A 106 -26.05 10.84 -17.72
C GLU A 106 -25.22 9.70 -18.34
N ILE A 107 -24.78 8.71 -17.55
CA ILE A 107 -24.10 7.50 -18.06
C ILE A 107 -24.96 6.75 -19.07
N LYS A 108 -26.27 6.57 -18.81
CA LYS A 108 -27.20 5.94 -19.76
C LYS A 108 -27.34 6.73 -21.06
N LYS A 109 -27.29 8.07 -21.01
CA LYS A 109 -27.28 8.91 -22.23
C LYS A 109 -25.99 8.69 -23.03
N ILE A 110 -24.85 8.66 -22.36
CA ILE A 110 -23.54 8.36 -22.95
C ILE A 110 -23.57 6.99 -23.64
N ASP A 111 -24.04 5.94 -22.96
CA ASP A 111 -24.08 4.58 -23.51
C ASP A 111 -24.93 4.48 -24.78
N ARG A 112 -26.06 5.22 -24.83
CA ARG A 112 -26.89 5.31 -26.05
C ARG A 112 -26.16 6.02 -27.19
N LEU A 113 -25.41 7.07 -26.89
CA LEU A 113 -24.66 7.84 -27.91
C LEU A 113 -23.42 7.07 -28.43
N ILE A 114 -22.77 6.28 -27.58
CA ILE A 114 -21.59 5.48 -27.93
C ILE A 114 -21.98 4.26 -28.78
N LYS A 115 -23.11 3.57 -28.48
CA LYS A 115 -23.55 2.39 -29.26
C LYS A 115 -23.66 2.65 -30.77
N ASP A 116 -23.98 3.88 -31.14
CA ASP A 116 -24.12 4.32 -32.53
C ASP A 116 -22.79 4.64 -33.23
N THR A 117 -21.68 4.67 -32.48
CA THR A 117 -20.38 5.15 -32.97
C THR A 117 -19.35 4.04 -32.81
N LYS A 118 -18.60 3.74 -33.88
CA LYS A 118 -17.44 2.82 -33.81
C LYS A 118 -16.27 3.38 -32.99
N GLU A 119 -16.38 4.59 -32.46
CA GLU A 119 -15.32 5.26 -31.72
C GLU A 119 -15.24 4.77 -30.26
N THR A 120 -13.98 4.62 -29.88
CA THR A 120 -13.34 4.02 -28.72
C THR A 120 -13.97 4.35 -27.37
N LYS A 121 -13.88 3.39 -26.43
CA LYS A 121 -14.12 3.56 -24.99
C LYS A 121 -13.35 4.80 -24.49
N ASP A 122 -14.03 5.94 -24.38
CA ASP A 122 -13.41 7.17 -23.87
C ASP A 122 -13.03 6.96 -22.40
N ILE A 123 -11.76 7.22 -22.06
CA ILE A 123 -11.19 7.13 -20.72
C ILE A 123 -12.08 7.82 -19.70
N MET A 124 -12.58 9.02 -20.03
CA MET A 124 -13.38 9.81 -19.11
C MET A 124 -14.73 9.14 -18.81
N THR A 125 -15.31 8.42 -19.77
CA THR A 125 -16.55 7.64 -19.54
C THR A 125 -16.32 6.45 -18.62
N LEU A 126 -15.17 5.77 -18.75
CA LEU A 126 -14.79 4.68 -17.84
C LEU A 126 -14.59 5.20 -16.42
N VAL A 127 -13.87 6.33 -16.25
CA VAL A 127 -13.64 6.96 -14.93
C VAL A 127 -14.97 7.37 -14.28
N LEU A 128 -15.86 8.03 -15.03
CA LEU A 128 -17.19 8.39 -14.55
C LEU A 128 -18.00 7.16 -14.12
N LYS A 129 -17.99 6.09 -14.92
CA LYS A 129 -18.66 4.82 -14.58
C LYS A 129 -18.09 4.22 -13.30
N ALA A 130 -16.77 4.19 -13.14
CA ALA A 130 -16.09 3.68 -11.95
C ALA A 130 -16.47 4.51 -10.71
N GLN A 131 -16.43 5.83 -10.79
CA GLN A 131 -16.82 6.72 -9.69
C GLN A 131 -18.28 6.49 -9.29
N ASN A 132 -19.20 6.43 -10.26
CA ASN A 132 -20.61 6.18 -9.96
C ASN A 132 -20.85 4.79 -9.35
N ALA A 133 -20.19 3.75 -9.86
CA ALA A 133 -20.27 2.40 -9.31
C ALA A 133 -19.70 2.34 -7.87
N SER A 134 -18.63 3.08 -7.60
CA SER A 134 -18.06 3.25 -6.26
C SER A 134 -19.06 3.92 -5.30
N LEU A 135 -19.75 4.99 -5.73
CA LEU A 135 -20.79 5.65 -4.93
C LEU A 135 -21.97 4.71 -4.62
N LYS A 136 -22.36 3.89 -5.60
CA LYS A 136 -23.40 2.86 -5.44
C LYS A 136 -22.96 1.67 -4.59
N LYS A 137 -21.67 1.58 -4.23
CA LYS A 137 -21.05 0.44 -3.55
C LYS A 137 -21.23 -0.89 -4.32
N ASP A 138 -21.41 -0.83 -5.64
CA ASP A 138 -21.53 -2.02 -6.50
C ASP A 138 -20.14 -2.56 -6.86
N ARG A 139 -19.62 -3.46 -6.02
CA ARG A 139 -18.28 -4.06 -6.19
C ARG A 139 -18.17 -4.89 -7.47
N ASN A 140 -19.24 -5.54 -7.91
CA ASN A 140 -19.23 -6.41 -9.09
C ASN A 140 -19.13 -5.58 -10.36
N GLN A 141 -19.94 -4.52 -10.46
CA GLN A 141 -19.87 -3.59 -11.57
C GLN A 141 -18.52 -2.86 -11.59
N LEU A 142 -18.03 -2.42 -10.42
CA LEU A 142 -16.75 -1.73 -10.30
C LEU A 142 -15.56 -2.62 -10.74
N ASN A 143 -15.56 -3.90 -10.36
CA ASN A 143 -14.55 -4.86 -10.80
C ASN A 143 -14.54 -5.02 -12.33
N LYS A 144 -15.72 -5.16 -12.97
CA LYS A 144 -15.83 -5.24 -14.43
C LYS A 144 -15.34 -3.97 -15.13
N ILE A 145 -15.64 -2.80 -14.57
CA ILE A 145 -15.17 -1.51 -15.11
C ILE A 145 -13.65 -1.43 -15.04
N PHE A 146 -13.02 -1.78 -13.91
CA PHE A 146 -11.56 -1.79 -13.82
C PHE A 146 -10.93 -2.81 -14.75
N GLN A 147 -11.51 -4.01 -14.91
CA GLN A 147 -11.03 -4.97 -15.92
C GLN A 147 -11.08 -4.36 -17.33
N THR A 148 -12.18 -3.67 -17.67
CA THR A 148 -12.33 -2.98 -18.97
C THR A 148 -11.31 -1.85 -19.14
N MET A 149 -10.93 -1.15 -18.07
CA MET A 149 -9.83 -0.17 -18.06
C MET A 149 -8.45 -0.81 -18.27
N GLY A 150 -8.30 -2.10 -17.96
CA GLY A 150 -7.06 -2.84 -18.21
C GLY A 150 -6.77 -3.08 -19.69
N ASP A 151 -7.82 -3.09 -20.53
CA ASP A 151 -7.72 -3.28 -21.99
C ASP A 151 -7.12 -2.06 -22.71
N VAL A 152 -7.15 -0.89 -22.08
CA VAL A 152 -6.71 0.39 -22.66
C VAL A 152 -5.41 0.80 -22.00
N GLU A 153 -4.37 1.02 -22.79
CA GLU A 153 -2.99 1.27 -22.32
C GLU A 153 -2.93 2.46 -21.34
N GLU A 154 -3.60 3.56 -21.68
CA GLU A 154 -3.62 4.79 -20.88
C GLU A 154 -4.33 4.62 -19.52
N THR A 155 -5.25 3.67 -19.38
CA THR A 155 -5.98 3.41 -18.11
C THR A 155 -5.50 2.16 -17.38
N LYS A 156 -4.51 1.45 -17.91
CA LYS A 156 -4.01 0.20 -17.33
C LYS A 156 -3.50 0.39 -15.90
N MET A 157 -2.80 1.49 -15.63
CA MET A 157 -2.32 1.79 -14.27
C MET A 157 -3.46 2.06 -13.28
N LEU A 158 -4.49 2.78 -13.74
CA LEU A 158 -5.69 3.05 -12.95
C LEU A 158 -6.49 1.77 -12.68
N SER A 159 -6.53 0.86 -13.67
CA SER A 159 -7.11 -0.48 -13.51
C SER A 159 -6.44 -1.24 -12.36
N TYR A 160 -5.11 -1.35 -12.35
CA TYR A 160 -4.37 -2.01 -11.27
C TYR A 160 -4.67 -1.38 -9.90
N ARG A 161 -4.67 -0.05 -9.80
CA ARG A 161 -4.99 0.65 -8.54
C ARG A 161 -6.40 0.32 -8.04
N GLY A 162 -7.37 0.31 -8.95
CA GLY A 162 -8.76 -0.02 -8.64
C GLY A 162 -8.94 -1.47 -8.20
N LEU A 163 -8.38 -2.42 -8.96
CA LEU A 163 -8.42 -3.85 -8.65
C LEU A 163 -7.73 -4.16 -7.31
N TYR A 164 -6.56 -3.55 -7.06
CA TYR A 164 -5.85 -3.65 -5.79
C TYR A 164 -6.69 -3.12 -4.62
N THR A 165 -7.35 -1.99 -4.79
CA THR A 165 -8.22 -1.43 -3.74
C THR A 165 -9.38 -2.37 -3.43
N LEU A 166 -9.97 -3.00 -4.45
CA LEU A 166 -11.03 -4.00 -4.28
C LEU A 166 -10.54 -5.24 -3.53
N SER A 167 -9.35 -5.76 -3.86
CA SER A 167 -8.76 -6.94 -3.22
C SER A 167 -8.30 -6.67 -1.78
N LYS A 168 -7.72 -5.49 -1.53
CA LYS A 168 -7.35 -5.01 -0.19
C LYS A 168 -8.58 -4.91 0.71
N ASN A 169 -9.66 -4.32 0.20
CA ASN A 169 -10.93 -4.23 0.93
C ASN A 169 -11.63 -5.58 1.13
N SER A 170 -11.25 -6.63 0.38
CA SER A 170 -11.73 -7.99 0.61
C SER A 170 -10.77 -8.84 1.45
N LYS A 171 -9.70 -8.24 2.01
CA LYS A 171 -8.64 -8.93 2.77
C LYS A 171 -8.03 -10.13 2.03
N ASN A 172 -7.99 -10.08 0.69
CA ASN A 172 -7.35 -11.11 -0.12
C ASN A 172 -5.90 -10.69 -0.41
N THR A 173 -5.00 -11.04 0.50
CA THR A 173 -3.58 -10.65 0.44
C THR A 173 -2.89 -11.24 -0.79
N GLN A 174 -3.15 -12.51 -1.11
CA GLN A 174 -2.52 -13.19 -2.26
C GLN A 174 -2.85 -12.47 -3.57
N LYS A 175 -4.13 -12.23 -3.83
CA LYS A 175 -4.57 -11.51 -5.03
C LYS A 175 -4.02 -10.07 -5.07
N SER A 176 -3.91 -9.43 -3.91
CA SER A 176 -3.33 -8.08 -3.81
C SER A 176 -1.86 -8.06 -4.23
N ILE A 177 -1.08 -9.08 -3.82
CA ILE A 177 0.33 -9.22 -4.20
C ILE A 177 0.46 -9.51 -5.71
N GLU A 178 -0.38 -10.39 -6.27
CA GLU A 178 -0.40 -10.69 -7.71
C GLU A 178 -0.66 -9.42 -8.53
N ILE A 179 -1.70 -8.65 -8.18
CA ILE A 179 -2.03 -7.39 -8.85
C ILE A 179 -0.88 -6.37 -8.75
N LEU A 180 -0.22 -6.29 -7.59
CA LEU A 180 0.92 -5.39 -7.40
C LEU A 180 2.14 -5.80 -8.22
N LYS A 181 2.41 -7.11 -8.36
CA LYS A 181 3.47 -7.63 -9.23
C LYS A 181 3.17 -7.32 -10.69
N ASP A 182 1.94 -7.56 -11.14
CA ASP A 182 1.53 -7.21 -12.50
C ASP A 182 1.70 -5.70 -12.75
N ALA A 183 1.31 -4.87 -11.78
CA ALA A 183 1.50 -3.42 -11.84
C ALA A 183 2.98 -3.01 -11.89
N GLU A 184 3.85 -3.68 -11.13
CA GLU A 184 5.30 -3.48 -11.16
C GLU A 184 5.90 -3.83 -12.52
N THR A 185 5.48 -4.96 -13.12
CA THR A 185 5.97 -5.37 -14.44
C THR A 185 5.58 -4.37 -15.52
N TYR A 186 4.43 -3.72 -15.37
CA TYR A 186 3.98 -2.68 -16.28
C TYR A 186 4.74 -1.36 -16.08
N ASN A 187 4.86 -0.89 -14.84
CA ASN A 187 5.64 0.29 -14.50
C ASN A 187 6.30 0.14 -13.12
N SER A 188 7.58 -0.24 -13.12
CA SER A 188 8.35 -0.47 -11.89
C SER A 188 8.62 0.80 -11.08
N ASN A 189 8.45 1.99 -11.67
CA ASN A 189 8.78 3.27 -11.02
C ASN A 189 7.57 3.96 -10.39
N GLU A 190 6.41 3.31 -10.37
CA GLU A 190 5.20 3.91 -9.83
C GLU A 190 5.25 4.01 -8.28
N PRO A 191 5.14 5.22 -7.69
CA PRO A 191 5.30 5.42 -6.24
C PRO A 191 4.31 4.64 -5.37
N TRP A 192 3.03 4.60 -5.75
CA TRP A 192 2.02 3.91 -4.96
C TRP A 192 2.19 2.39 -4.98
N VAL A 193 2.72 1.85 -6.09
CA VAL A 193 2.97 0.41 -6.24
C VAL A 193 4.11 -0.01 -5.32
N MET A 194 5.22 0.73 -5.33
CA MET A 194 6.34 0.50 -4.41
C MET A 194 5.89 0.62 -2.94
N GLU A 195 5.07 1.62 -2.61
CA GLU A 195 4.57 1.82 -1.25
C GLU A 195 3.71 0.64 -0.77
N GLU A 196 2.77 0.18 -1.59
CA GLU A 196 1.88 -0.91 -1.20
C GLU A 196 2.56 -2.29 -1.26
N MET A 197 3.53 -2.50 -2.16
CA MET A 197 4.37 -3.71 -2.13
C MET A 197 5.24 -3.79 -0.88
N LEU A 198 5.86 -2.68 -0.49
CA LEU A 198 6.64 -2.63 0.75
C LEU A 198 5.80 -3.07 1.94
N LYS A 199 4.58 -2.54 2.08
CA LYS A 199 3.63 -2.95 3.13
C LYS A 199 3.31 -4.44 3.07
N CYS A 200 3.02 -4.96 1.88
CA CYS A 200 2.74 -6.39 1.69
C CYS A 200 3.93 -7.27 2.08
N TYR A 201 5.15 -6.90 1.67
CA TYR A 201 6.37 -7.64 2.00
C TYR A 201 6.69 -7.61 3.50
N LEU A 202 6.50 -6.47 4.16
CA LEU A 202 6.67 -6.38 5.62
C LEU A 202 5.66 -7.25 6.37
N MET A 203 4.38 -7.20 5.98
CA MET A 203 3.33 -8.02 6.61
C MET A 203 3.53 -9.52 6.36
N THR A 204 4.07 -9.91 5.20
CA THR A 204 4.35 -11.31 4.84
C THR A 204 5.76 -11.77 5.24
N LYS A 205 6.53 -10.92 5.95
CA LYS A 205 7.92 -11.20 6.37
C LYS A 205 8.88 -11.51 5.20
N ASN A 206 8.59 -11.02 4.00
CA ASN A 206 9.50 -11.09 2.87
C ASN A 206 10.52 -9.94 2.96
N TRP A 207 11.53 -10.11 3.81
CA TRP A 207 12.49 -9.06 4.11
C TRP A 207 13.39 -8.68 2.93
N ILE A 208 13.77 -9.67 2.11
CA ILE A 208 14.60 -9.46 0.93
C ILE A 208 13.85 -8.58 -0.08
N GLY A 209 12.60 -8.95 -0.40
CA GLY A 209 11.76 -8.13 -1.28
C GLY A 209 11.49 -6.73 -0.72
N ALA A 210 11.32 -6.60 0.60
CA ALA A 210 11.17 -5.29 1.24
C ALA A 210 12.44 -4.41 1.09
N ALA A 211 13.63 -5.00 1.24
CA ALA A 211 14.90 -4.29 1.08
C ALA A 211 15.10 -3.80 -0.36
N ASP A 212 14.76 -4.63 -1.35
CA ASP A 212 14.82 -4.27 -2.77
C ASP A 212 13.91 -3.08 -3.10
N ILE A 213 12.69 -3.07 -2.55
CA ILE A 213 11.75 -1.95 -2.76
C ILE A 213 12.28 -0.66 -2.12
N ILE A 214 12.88 -0.70 -0.94
CA ILE A 214 13.51 0.48 -0.31
C ILE A 214 14.67 1.00 -1.16
N GLU A 215 15.47 0.11 -1.75
CA GLU A 215 16.53 0.50 -2.67
C GLU A 215 15.99 1.14 -3.95
N LYS A 216 14.93 0.59 -4.55
CA LYS A 216 14.23 1.19 -5.69
C LYS A 216 13.67 2.57 -5.35
N LYS A 217 13.01 2.72 -4.19
CA LYS A 217 12.50 4.02 -3.70
C LYS A 217 13.61 5.06 -3.57
N TYR A 218 14.78 4.67 -3.07
CA TYR A 218 15.94 5.57 -2.97
C TYR A 218 16.53 5.93 -4.34
N LYS A 219 16.72 4.95 -5.24
CA LYS A 219 17.19 5.17 -6.62
C LYS A 219 16.26 6.12 -7.39
N ASN A 220 14.95 5.97 -7.20
CA ASN A 220 13.92 6.82 -7.80
C ASN A 220 13.71 8.16 -7.08
N LYS A 221 14.55 8.50 -6.08
CA LYS A 221 14.48 9.76 -5.31
C LYS A 221 13.14 9.99 -4.61
N LEU A 222 12.40 8.92 -4.27
CA LEU A 222 11.15 8.99 -3.53
C LEU A 222 11.37 9.15 -2.02
N ILE A 223 12.55 8.77 -1.54
CA ILE A 223 12.96 8.90 -0.13
C ILE A 223 14.35 9.52 -0.03
N GLN A 224 14.59 10.23 1.07
CA GLN A 224 15.89 10.83 1.34
C GLN A 224 16.88 9.80 1.89
N ARG A 225 18.18 10.10 1.83
CA ARG A 225 19.22 9.19 2.34
C ARG A 225 19.04 8.84 3.82
N LYS A 226 18.56 9.80 4.62
CA LYS A 226 18.28 9.59 6.04
C LYS A 226 17.20 8.53 6.24
N ASP A 227 16.06 8.68 5.56
CA ASP A 227 14.94 7.74 5.67
C ASP A 227 15.29 6.38 5.08
N TYR A 228 16.05 6.34 3.98
CA TYR A 228 16.59 5.10 3.41
C TYR A 228 17.42 4.32 4.43
N ASN A 229 18.39 4.98 5.09
CA ASN A 229 19.25 4.31 6.07
C ASN A 229 18.43 3.73 7.23
N VAL A 230 17.47 4.49 7.76
CA VAL A 230 16.60 4.04 8.88
C VAL A 230 15.69 2.89 8.45
N GLN A 231 14.97 3.03 7.35
CA GLN A 231 14.05 2.00 6.86
C GLN A 231 14.79 0.72 6.47
N LYS A 232 15.95 0.84 5.81
CA LYS A 232 16.79 -0.32 5.48
C LYS A 232 17.34 -0.98 6.74
N ALA A 233 17.80 -0.22 7.73
CA ALA A 233 18.26 -0.77 9.01
C ALA A 233 17.17 -1.58 9.72
N ILE A 234 15.93 -1.08 9.74
CA ILE A 234 14.78 -1.79 10.34
C ILE A 234 14.53 -3.13 9.63
N ILE A 235 14.50 -3.14 8.29
CA ILE A 235 14.26 -4.36 7.51
C ILE A 235 15.38 -5.38 7.72
N LEU A 236 16.64 -4.94 7.66
CA LEU A 236 17.79 -5.81 7.90
C LEU A 236 17.80 -6.37 9.32
N THR A 237 17.38 -5.58 10.31
CA THR A 237 17.25 -6.04 11.70
C THR A 237 16.19 -7.11 11.84
N ALA A 238 15.01 -6.91 11.22
CA ALA A 238 13.95 -7.91 11.22
C ALA A 238 14.38 -9.20 10.51
N HIS A 239 15.10 -9.08 9.40
CA HIS A 239 15.65 -10.22 8.69
C HIS A 239 16.67 -10.98 9.55
N ALA A 240 17.67 -10.28 10.09
CA ALA A 240 18.67 -10.86 10.97
C ALA A 240 18.05 -11.58 12.16
N LYS A 241 17.01 -11.00 12.76
CA LYS A 241 16.28 -11.61 13.86
C LYS A 241 15.53 -12.88 13.45
N SER A 242 15.01 -12.92 12.22
CA SER A 242 14.24 -14.07 11.71
C SER A 242 15.09 -15.30 11.40
N ILE A 243 16.36 -15.11 11.05
CA ILE A 243 17.29 -16.19 10.66
C ILE A 243 18.37 -16.45 11.71
N GLU A 244 18.26 -15.85 12.90
CA GLU A 244 19.27 -15.90 13.95
C GLU A 244 19.61 -17.34 14.38
N GLU A 245 18.58 -18.19 14.49
CA GLU A 245 18.72 -19.59 14.92
C GLU A 245 19.15 -20.51 13.77
N ASP A 246 18.66 -20.26 12.55
CA ASP A 246 18.92 -21.10 11.38
C ASP A 246 20.30 -20.83 10.75
N SER A 247 20.66 -19.56 10.61
CA SER A 247 21.85 -19.08 9.87
C SER A 247 22.56 -17.95 10.63
N PRO A 248 23.29 -18.24 11.72
CA PRO A 248 23.88 -17.21 12.59
C PRO A 248 24.96 -16.36 11.89
N ASP A 249 25.67 -16.90 10.91
CA ASP A 249 26.65 -16.13 10.11
C ASP A 249 25.99 -15.05 9.25
N GLU A 250 24.92 -15.40 8.55
CA GLU A 250 24.16 -14.46 7.73
C GLU A 250 23.42 -13.45 8.61
N ALA A 251 22.82 -13.91 9.72
CA ALA A 251 22.18 -13.06 10.71
C ALA A 251 23.14 -11.97 11.22
N LEU A 252 24.37 -12.35 11.55
CA LEU A 252 25.40 -11.41 12.01
C LEU A 252 25.74 -10.38 10.93
N ASN A 253 25.88 -10.79 9.67
CA ASN A 253 26.19 -9.86 8.57
C ASN A 253 25.09 -8.81 8.40
N PHE A 254 23.81 -9.23 8.37
CA PHE A 254 22.69 -8.30 8.27
C PHE A 254 22.54 -7.39 9.50
N ALA A 255 22.77 -7.92 10.70
CA ALA A 255 22.72 -7.13 11.92
C ALA A 255 23.84 -6.08 11.99
N LEU A 256 25.05 -6.42 11.52
CA LEU A 256 26.17 -5.47 11.42
C LEU A 256 25.92 -4.40 10.35
N GLU A 257 25.34 -4.76 9.20
CA GLU A 257 24.94 -3.78 8.18
C GLU A 257 23.87 -2.83 8.75
N ALA A 258 22.85 -3.36 9.44
CA ALA A 258 21.84 -2.55 10.10
C ALA A 258 22.45 -1.55 11.10
N ASN A 259 23.35 -2.02 11.96
CA ASN A 259 24.04 -1.17 12.95
C ASN A 259 24.97 -0.11 12.31
N LYS A 260 25.52 -0.40 11.12
CA LYS A 260 26.29 0.58 10.35
C LYS A 260 25.40 1.68 9.77
N LEU A 261 24.19 1.34 9.34
CA LEU A 261 23.20 2.27 8.79
C LEU A 261 22.53 3.12 9.90
N ASP A 262 22.15 2.49 11.00
CA ASP A 262 21.60 3.15 12.19
C ASP A 262 22.12 2.51 13.48
N LYS A 263 22.99 3.25 14.18
CA LYS A 263 23.60 2.81 15.45
C LYS A 263 22.63 2.77 16.63
N LYS A 264 21.42 3.35 16.48
CA LYS A 264 20.39 3.38 17.53
C LYS A 264 19.56 2.09 17.58
N GLN A 265 19.80 1.17 16.65
CA GLN A 265 18.99 -0.02 16.45
C GLN A 265 19.30 -1.10 17.50
N ILE A 266 18.57 -1.06 18.62
CA ILE A 266 18.75 -1.94 19.78
C ILE A 266 18.73 -3.43 19.39
N ILE A 267 17.72 -3.87 18.61
CA ILE A 267 17.55 -5.29 18.28
C ILE A 267 18.70 -5.83 17.43
N ALA A 268 19.23 -5.05 16.47
CA ALA A 268 20.38 -5.47 15.67
C ALA A 268 21.64 -5.63 16.53
N THR A 269 21.84 -4.72 17.49
CA THR A 269 22.93 -4.84 18.48
C THR A 269 22.78 -6.08 19.35
N LEU A 270 21.56 -6.42 19.80
CA LEU A 270 21.30 -7.61 20.60
C LEU A 270 21.62 -8.90 19.83
N VAL A 271 21.14 -9.02 18.59
CA VAL A 271 21.46 -10.16 17.69
C VAL A 271 22.97 -10.27 17.48
N SER A 272 23.63 -9.16 17.12
CA SER A 272 25.08 -9.15 16.89
C SER A 272 25.87 -9.54 18.14
N ALA A 273 25.51 -8.98 19.30
CA ALA A 273 26.21 -9.21 20.55
C ALA A 273 26.05 -10.65 21.05
N LYS A 274 24.85 -11.23 20.91
CA LYS A 274 24.62 -12.64 21.24
C LYS A 274 25.48 -13.56 20.38
N ILE A 275 25.47 -13.38 19.07
CA ILE A 275 26.28 -14.20 18.15
C ILE A 275 27.78 -14.01 18.42
N PHE A 276 28.25 -12.79 18.69
CA PHE A 276 29.64 -12.56 19.07
C PHE A 276 30.01 -13.23 20.40
N SER A 277 29.11 -13.22 21.38
CA SER A 277 29.29 -13.89 22.68
C SER A 277 29.46 -15.39 22.49
N GLU A 278 28.57 -16.02 21.71
CA GLU A 278 28.61 -17.46 21.41
C GLU A 278 29.91 -17.87 20.68
N ARG A 279 30.46 -16.99 19.86
CA ARG A 279 31.76 -17.18 19.18
C ARG A 279 32.99 -16.84 20.03
N GLY A 280 32.80 -16.45 21.29
CA GLY A 280 33.89 -16.02 22.18
C GLY A 280 34.50 -14.66 21.82
N ASN A 281 33.89 -13.87 20.93
CA ASN A 281 34.36 -12.55 20.54
C ASN A 281 33.86 -11.44 21.49
N ILE A 282 34.20 -11.59 22.76
CA ILE A 282 33.73 -10.76 23.88
C ILE A 282 33.97 -9.27 23.63
N SER A 283 35.17 -8.90 23.15
CA SER A 283 35.52 -7.49 22.94
C SER A 283 34.64 -6.80 21.90
N LYS A 284 34.26 -7.50 20.82
CA LYS A 284 33.35 -6.95 19.81
C LYS A 284 31.92 -6.83 20.34
N ALA A 285 31.45 -7.84 21.07
CA ALA A 285 30.13 -7.82 21.73
C ALA A 285 30.01 -6.65 22.71
N GLU A 286 31.03 -6.44 23.55
CA GLU A 286 31.05 -5.31 24.48
C GLU A 286 31.04 -3.98 23.73
N LYS A 287 31.89 -3.82 22.72
CA LYS A 287 32.02 -2.57 21.97
C LYS A 287 30.70 -2.15 21.31
N ILE A 288 30.02 -3.08 20.64
CA ILE A 288 28.77 -2.75 19.93
C ILE A 288 27.65 -2.37 20.91
N ILE A 289 27.57 -3.04 22.06
CA ILE A 289 26.63 -2.65 23.13
C ILE A 289 26.98 -1.27 23.69
N PHE A 290 28.26 -0.99 23.96
CA PHE A 290 28.68 0.33 24.45
C PHE A 290 28.29 1.46 23.51
N ASP A 291 28.44 1.25 22.21
CA ASP A 291 28.12 2.27 21.20
C ASP A 291 26.60 2.51 21.10
N THR A 292 25.78 1.46 21.14
CA THR A 292 24.31 1.60 21.14
C THR A 292 23.79 2.16 22.46
N TRP A 293 24.30 1.71 23.61
CA TRP A 293 23.87 2.17 24.94
C TRP A 293 24.03 3.68 25.12
N LYS A 294 25.09 4.28 24.57
CA LYS A 294 25.29 5.74 24.62
C LYS A 294 24.20 6.52 23.87
N LEU A 295 23.57 5.92 22.88
CA LEU A 295 22.59 6.57 22.01
C LEU A 295 21.15 6.26 22.40
N ASN A 296 20.87 4.98 22.67
CA ASN A 296 19.54 4.48 23.00
C ASN A 296 19.67 3.35 24.03
N PRO A 297 19.74 3.70 25.33
CA PRO A 297 19.82 2.71 26.39
C PRO A 297 18.57 1.84 26.44
N HIS A 298 18.75 0.55 26.74
CA HIS A 298 17.66 -0.41 26.84
C HIS A 298 18.05 -1.53 27.80
N GLU A 299 17.12 -1.98 28.62
CA GLU A 299 17.35 -3.03 29.60
C GLU A 299 18.01 -4.30 29.02
N ASP A 300 17.47 -4.85 27.92
CA ASP A 300 18.03 -6.03 27.25
C ASP A 300 19.51 -5.87 26.85
N LEU A 301 19.98 -4.66 26.55
CA LEU A 301 21.40 -4.42 26.24
C LEU A 301 22.27 -4.66 27.48
N ALA A 302 21.83 -4.19 28.65
CA ALA A 302 22.53 -4.44 29.91
C ALA A 302 22.44 -5.92 30.31
N TYR A 303 21.29 -6.56 30.08
CA TYR A 303 21.12 -7.99 30.32
C TYR A 303 22.10 -8.82 29.48
N ILE A 304 22.14 -8.62 28.15
CA ILE A 304 23.10 -9.33 27.29
C ILE A 304 24.53 -8.98 27.69
N PHE A 305 24.84 -7.71 27.97
CA PHE A 305 26.19 -7.28 28.37
C PHE A 305 26.73 -8.01 29.61
N SER A 306 25.85 -8.27 30.58
CA SER A 306 26.20 -9.01 31.80
C SER A 306 26.40 -10.50 31.53
N HIS A 307 25.76 -11.06 30.51
CA HIS A 307 25.86 -12.48 30.11
C HIS A 307 26.87 -12.77 28.98
N ILE A 308 27.53 -11.75 28.39
CA ILE A 308 28.55 -11.94 27.33
C ILE A 308 29.62 -12.97 27.74
N VAL A 309 30.01 -13.00 29.01
CA VAL A 309 30.99 -13.96 29.50
C VAL A 309 30.23 -15.12 30.17
N PRO A 310 30.20 -16.31 29.55
CA PRO A 310 29.49 -17.44 30.14
C PRO A 310 30.15 -17.88 31.44
N GLY A 311 29.34 -18.40 32.38
CA GLY A 311 29.83 -18.97 33.64
C GLY A 311 30.24 -17.99 34.73
N ILE A 312 30.03 -16.67 34.56
CA ILE A 312 30.30 -15.71 35.63
C ILE A 312 29.19 -15.70 36.69
N SER A 313 29.58 -15.43 37.95
CA SER A 313 28.68 -15.36 39.10
C SER A 313 27.73 -14.15 39.03
N PRO A 314 26.55 -14.19 39.70
CA PRO A 314 25.61 -13.07 39.74
C PRO A 314 26.26 -11.75 40.20
N LYS A 315 27.13 -11.80 41.21
CA LYS A 315 27.89 -10.62 41.68
C LYS A 315 28.75 -9.98 40.59
N LYS A 316 29.44 -10.80 39.77
CA LYS A 316 30.22 -10.29 38.63
C LYS A 316 29.34 -9.70 37.53
N ARG A 317 28.10 -10.20 37.36
CA ARG A 317 27.13 -9.63 36.40
C ARG A 317 26.73 -8.22 36.82
N ILE A 318 26.47 -8.01 38.11
CA ILE A 318 26.21 -6.69 38.70
C ILE A 318 27.39 -5.74 38.43
N GLU A 319 28.62 -6.14 38.79
CA GLU A 319 29.83 -5.32 38.56
C GLU A 319 30.00 -4.91 37.09
N ARG A 320 29.60 -5.78 36.15
CA ARG A 320 29.63 -5.47 34.71
C ARG A 320 28.59 -4.44 34.32
N ILE A 321 27.36 -4.53 34.83
CA ILE A 321 26.30 -3.53 34.57
C ILE A 321 26.69 -2.18 35.17
N GLU A 322 27.22 -2.16 36.39
CA GLU A 322 27.75 -0.94 37.02
C GLU A 322 28.89 -0.33 36.19
N ALA A 323 29.80 -1.16 35.69
CA ALA A 323 30.87 -0.72 34.80
C ALA A 323 30.32 -0.14 33.48
N LEU A 324 29.25 -0.72 32.92
CA LEU A 324 28.57 -0.20 31.72
C LEU A 324 27.98 1.20 31.98
N ILE A 325 27.22 1.35 33.05
CA ILE A 325 26.59 2.61 33.48
C ILE A 325 27.67 3.68 33.74
N LYS A 326 28.69 3.33 34.53
CA LYS A 326 29.79 4.25 34.90
C LYS A 326 30.60 4.69 33.68
N LYS A 327 30.96 3.77 32.78
CA LYS A 327 31.73 4.10 31.56
C LYS A 327 30.96 4.98 30.59
N THR A 328 29.64 4.79 30.51
CA THR A 328 28.79 5.56 29.59
C THR A 328 28.29 6.87 30.20
N LYS A 329 28.46 7.05 31.52
CA LYS A 329 27.93 8.20 32.29
C LYS A 329 26.41 8.39 32.10
N SER A 330 25.71 7.29 31.84
CA SER A 330 24.27 7.29 31.60
C SER A 330 23.56 6.92 32.90
N ASN A 331 23.16 7.92 33.69
CA ASN A 331 22.36 7.70 34.90
C ASN A 331 20.87 7.75 34.54
N ASN A 332 20.38 6.68 33.92
CA ASN A 332 19.05 6.58 33.36
C ASN A 332 18.22 5.49 34.02
N ILE A 333 16.90 5.58 33.84
CA ILE A 333 15.94 4.58 34.34
C ILE A 333 16.27 3.16 33.85
N GLU A 334 16.68 2.99 32.59
CA GLU A 334 17.00 1.68 32.02
C GLU A 334 18.21 1.01 32.70
N GLY A 335 19.22 1.79 33.08
CA GLY A 335 20.37 1.30 33.84
C GLY A 335 19.97 0.89 35.25
N ALA A 336 19.15 1.71 35.93
CA ALA A 336 18.65 1.41 37.27
C ALA A 336 17.76 0.16 37.28
N VAL A 337 16.87 0.02 36.31
CA VAL A 337 16.01 -1.16 36.14
C VAL A 337 16.84 -2.42 35.89
N ALA A 338 17.80 -2.37 34.96
CA ALA A 338 18.67 -3.51 34.68
C ALA A 338 19.53 -3.92 35.88
N LEU A 339 20.04 -2.92 36.63
CA LEU A 339 20.84 -3.16 37.83
C LEU A 339 19.97 -3.73 38.96
N SER A 340 18.74 -3.23 39.14
CA SER A 340 17.77 -3.76 40.11
C SER A 340 17.43 -5.24 39.82
N ARG A 341 17.17 -5.61 38.56
CA ARG A 341 16.96 -7.02 38.17
C ARG A 341 18.20 -7.89 38.46
N ALA A 342 19.39 -7.39 38.16
CA ALA A 342 20.62 -8.13 38.48
C ALA A 342 20.84 -8.32 39.99
N TYR A 343 20.41 -7.37 40.82
CA TYR A 343 20.41 -7.49 42.28
C TYR A 343 19.37 -8.50 42.78
N ILE A 344 18.16 -8.52 42.19
CA ILE A 344 17.13 -9.53 42.45
C ILE A 344 17.67 -10.94 42.13
N ASP A 345 18.30 -11.12 40.97
CA ASP A 345 18.93 -12.38 40.55
C ASP A 345 20.02 -12.85 41.54
N ALA A 346 20.73 -11.90 42.16
CA ALA A 346 21.74 -12.15 43.17
C ALA A 346 21.16 -12.32 44.60
N LYS A 347 19.84 -12.19 44.78
CA LYS A 347 19.13 -12.18 46.08
C LYS A 347 19.54 -11.02 47.01
N SER A 348 20.04 -9.94 46.44
CA SER A 348 20.41 -8.69 47.11
C SER A 348 19.25 -7.69 47.02
N PHE A 349 18.17 -7.97 47.76
CA PHE A 349 16.90 -7.26 47.60
C PHE A 349 16.91 -5.82 48.15
N GLU A 350 17.70 -5.54 49.20
CA GLU A 350 17.84 -4.18 49.74
C GLU A 350 18.51 -3.26 48.72
N GLU A 351 19.59 -3.73 48.11
CA GLU A 351 20.32 -3.00 47.08
C GLU A 351 19.45 -2.81 45.82
N ALA A 352 18.67 -3.82 45.44
CA ALA A 352 17.71 -3.72 44.34
C ALA A 352 16.69 -2.59 44.56
N ARG A 353 16.24 -2.40 45.81
CA ARG A 353 15.33 -1.32 46.21
C ARG A 353 16.03 0.03 46.14
N THR A 354 17.21 0.16 46.74
CA THR A 354 17.98 1.42 46.79
C THR A 354 18.27 1.98 45.39
N VAL A 355 18.55 1.12 44.41
CA VAL A 355 18.79 1.56 43.02
C VAL A 355 17.54 2.16 42.38
N LEU A 356 16.34 1.68 42.74
CA LEU A 356 15.08 2.18 42.19
C LEU A 356 14.54 3.41 42.92
N GLU A 357 14.94 3.66 44.18
CA GLU A 357 14.45 4.77 45.01
C GLU A 357 14.40 6.14 44.31
N PRO A 358 15.43 6.57 43.53
CA PRO A 358 15.39 7.86 42.83
C PRO A 358 14.29 7.98 41.77
N TYR A 359 13.73 6.86 41.31
CA TYR A 359 12.74 6.79 40.23
C TYR A 359 11.32 6.55 40.76
N ILE A 360 11.13 6.52 42.09
CA ILE A 360 9.82 6.37 42.73
C ILE A 360 9.16 7.74 42.88
N ASN A 361 8.08 7.97 42.14
CA ASN A 361 7.23 9.15 42.23
C ASN A 361 5.78 8.77 41.88
N GLU A 362 4.83 9.70 41.93
CA GLU A 362 3.42 9.41 41.66
C GLU A 362 3.15 8.96 40.20
N GLU A 363 4.02 9.35 39.26
CA GLU A 363 3.93 9.05 37.83
C GLU A 363 4.88 7.91 37.38
N SER A 364 5.43 7.13 38.32
CA SER A 364 6.33 6.03 37.97
C SER A 364 5.65 5.03 37.04
N SER A 365 6.43 4.48 36.11
CA SER A 365 5.93 3.47 35.18
C SER A 365 5.50 2.20 35.92
N LYS A 366 4.51 1.52 35.35
CA LYS A 366 4.02 0.22 35.81
C LYS A 366 5.17 -0.76 36.07
N ARG A 367 6.18 -0.78 35.19
CA ARG A 367 7.39 -1.60 35.32
C ARG A 367 8.14 -1.37 36.65
N ILE A 368 8.31 -0.13 37.09
CA ILE A 368 8.99 0.19 38.36
C ILE A 368 8.17 -0.34 39.54
N TYR A 369 6.85 -0.09 39.55
CA TYR A 369 5.99 -0.57 40.63
C TYR A 369 5.94 -2.10 40.72
N GLN A 370 5.98 -2.80 39.58
CA GLN A 370 6.06 -4.26 39.56
C GLN A 370 7.36 -4.79 40.16
N LEU A 371 8.50 -4.17 39.84
CA LEU A 371 9.79 -4.54 40.44
C LEU A 371 9.80 -4.30 41.96
N LEU A 372 9.24 -3.19 42.42
CA LEU A 372 9.11 -2.92 43.86
C LEU A 372 8.19 -3.93 44.56
N ALA A 373 7.08 -4.30 43.92
CA ALA A 373 6.19 -5.32 44.43
C ALA A 373 6.89 -6.67 44.58
N GLU A 374 7.71 -7.06 43.59
CA GLU A 374 8.52 -8.29 43.61
C GLU A 374 9.57 -8.27 44.73
N ILE A 375 10.31 -7.17 44.86
CA ILE A 375 11.31 -6.99 45.93
C ILE A 375 10.67 -7.10 47.33
N GLU A 376 9.55 -6.42 47.54
CA GLU A 376 8.88 -6.37 48.85
C GLU A 376 8.24 -7.70 49.26
N ILE A 377 7.96 -8.63 48.33
CA ILE A 377 7.53 -10.01 48.68
C ILE A 377 8.58 -10.72 49.52
N THR A 378 9.85 -10.42 49.30
CA THR A 378 10.97 -11.10 49.95
C THR A 378 11.50 -10.34 51.17
N LEU A 379 11.46 -9.01 51.16
CA LEU A 379 11.95 -8.17 52.25
C LEU A 379 10.96 -8.02 53.40
N SER A 380 9.65 -7.97 53.11
CA SER A 380 8.63 -7.70 54.13
C SER A 380 7.97 -9.01 54.60
N GLU A 381 7.88 -9.20 55.93
CA GLU A 381 7.13 -10.31 56.53
C GLU A 381 5.62 -10.23 56.21
N SER A 382 5.11 -9.03 55.96
CA SER A 382 3.72 -8.76 55.60
C SER A 382 3.59 -8.45 54.10
N ARG A 383 2.68 -9.18 53.42
CA ARG A 383 2.37 -8.97 51.99
C ARG A 383 1.67 -7.64 51.67
N THR A 384 1.35 -6.84 52.68
CA THR A 384 0.61 -5.57 52.53
C THR A 384 1.35 -4.57 51.64
N LYS A 385 2.66 -4.36 51.84
CA LYS A 385 3.45 -3.41 51.03
C LYS A 385 3.57 -3.85 49.58
N SER A 386 3.77 -5.15 49.33
CA SER A 386 3.78 -5.70 47.97
C SER A 386 2.43 -5.49 47.27
N ALA A 387 1.32 -5.73 47.98
CA ALA A 387 -0.02 -5.49 47.46
C ALA A 387 -0.28 -4.00 47.16
N GLU A 388 0.22 -3.08 47.99
CA GLU A 388 0.15 -1.65 47.74
C GLU A 388 0.89 -1.24 46.45
N TRP A 389 2.11 -1.74 46.25
CA TRP A 389 2.87 -1.50 45.02
C TRP A 389 2.19 -2.10 43.80
N MET A 390 1.62 -3.30 43.92
CA MET A 390 0.88 -3.93 42.83
C MET A 390 -0.39 -3.13 42.48
N ARG A 391 -1.10 -2.59 43.47
CA ARG A 391 -2.24 -1.68 43.25
C ARG A 391 -1.80 -0.40 42.52
N LYS A 392 -0.64 0.17 42.88
CA LYS A 392 -0.06 1.31 42.15
C LYS A 392 0.33 0.93 40.72
N ALA A 393 0.85 -0.28 40.49
CA ALA A 393 1.16 -0.77 39.15
C ALA A 393 -0.09 -0.89 38.27
N MET A 394 -1.19 -1.42 38.80
CA MET A 394 -2.47 -1.53 38.08
C MET A 394 -3.08 -0.16 37.73
N ASN A 395 -2.90 0.82 38.62
CA ASN A 395 -3.41 2.18 38.44
C ASN A 395 -2.41 3.14 37.76
N SER A 396 -1.22 2.66 37.38
CA SER A 396 -0.23 3.52 36.75
C SER A 396 -0.73 3.99 35.39
N LYS A 397 -0.53 5.27 35.10
CA LYS A 397 -0.88 5.87 33.80
C LYS A 397 0.16 5.56 32.73
N TYR A 398 1.36 5.14 33.12
CA TYR A 398 2.50 4.96 32.23
C TYR A 398 3.00 3.52 32.24
N ASP A 399 3.39 3.01 31.08
CA ASP A 399 4.10 1.74 30.95
C ASP A 399 5.31 1.91 30.04
N THR A 400 6.37 1.15 30.29
CA THR A 400 7.57 1.20 29.44
C THR A 400 7.42 0.18 28.32
N ASN A 401 7.26 0.64 27.08
CA ASN A 401 7.04 -0.23 25.93
C ASN A 401 7.69 0.35 24.65
N TRP A 402 7.65 -0.43 23.58
CA TRP A 402 7.92 0.09 22.24
C TRP A 402 6.73 0.92 21.79
N TYR A 403 6.95 2.18 21.41
CA TYR A 403 5.86 3.07 21.01
C TYR A 403 6.19 3.87 19.76
N ILE A 404 5.13 4.25 19.05
CA ILE A 404 5.14 5.19 17.94
C ILE A 404 3.80 5.91 17.89
N ASP A 405 3.80 7.23 17.97
CA ASP A 405 2.60 8.07 17.99
C ASP A 405 1.54 7.56 19.00
N ASP A 406 0.46 6.95 18.52
CA ASP A 406 -0.62 6.39 19.35
C ASP A 406 -0.55 4.87 19.55
N PHE A 407 0.41 4.20 18.92
CA PHE A 407 0.55 2.75 18.94
C PHE A 407 1.64 2.33 19.94
N THR A 408 1.34 1.33 20.77
CA THR A 408 2.27 0.76 21.76
C THR A 408 2.34 -0.76 21.63
N SER A 409 3.49 -1.34 21.93
CA SER A 409 3.75 -2.77 21.85
C SER A 409 4.79 -3.20 22.88
N ASN A 410 4.56 -4.35 23.51
CA ASN A 410 5.51 -4.95 24.45
C ASN A 410 6.70 -5.62 23.74
N VAL A 411 6.62 -5.77 22.41
CA VAL A 411 7.63 -6.40 21.56
C VAL A 411 8.04 -5.42 20.47
N TRP A 412 9.31 -5.42 20.08
CA TRP A 412 9.78 -4.61 18.96
C TRP A 412 9.14 -5.09 17.64
N LEU A 413 8.66 -4.16 16.83
CA LEU A 413 8.04 -4.43 15.55
C LEU A 413 8.73 -3.62 14.44
N PRO A 414 8.93 -4.19 13.23
CA PRO A 414 9.50 -3.46 12.10
C PRO A 414 8.47 -2.57 11.37
N CYS A 415 7.18 -2.81 11.59
CA CYS A 415 6.09 -2.06 10.96
C CYS A 415 4.84 -2.06 11.84
N ILE A 416 3.91 -1.14 11.58
CA ILE A 416 2.60 -1.13 12.23
C ILE A 416 1.79 -2.32 11.70
N PRO A 417 1.27 -3.21 12.57
CA PRO A 417 0.50 -4.40 12.19
C PRO A 417 -0.66 -4.16 11.23
N ASP A 418 -1.48 -3.15 11.53
CA ASP A 418 -2.75 -2.95 10.83
C ASP A 418 -2.57 -2.30 9.46
N THR A 419 -1.56 -1.44 9.33
CA THR A 419 -1.33 -0.65 8.11
C THR A 419 -0.19 -1.20 7.25
N GLY A 420 0.71 -2.00 7.84
CA GLY A 420 1.96 -2.44 7.22
C GLY A 420 3.00 -1.32 7.05
N GLU A 421 2.75 -0.12 7.58
CA GLU A 421 3.63 1.03 7.41
C GLU A 421 4.92 0.85 8.21
N ILE A 422 6.06 1.05 7.54
CA ILE A 422 7.38 0.98 8.18
C ILE A 422 7.60 2.20 9.07
N LYS A 423 7.90 1.95 10.36
CA LYS A 423 8.16 2.99 11.36
C LYS A 423 9.28 2.55 12.29
N SER A 424 10.01 3.54 12.79
CA SER A 424 11.02 3.34 13.83
C SER A 424 10.34 3.47 15.20
N PHE A 425 10.15 2.34 15.87
CA PHE A 425 9.60 2.30 17.22
C PHE A 425 10.63 2.82 18.23
N MET A 426 10.21 3.69 19.13
CA MET A 426 11.02 4.20 20.23
C MET A 426 10.77 3.37 21.49
N TRP A 427 11.76 3.27 22.37
CA TRP A 427 11.62 2.62 23.67
C TRP A 427 11.52 3.68 24.75
N GLY A 428 10.56 3.55 25.67
CA GLY A 428 10.43 4.44 26.82
C GLY A 428 9.07 4.39 27.48
N ASP A 429 8.90 5.25 28.49
CA ASP A 429 7.65 5.40 29.22
C ASP A 429 6.60 6.10 28.34
N CYS A 430 5.47 5.42 28.14
CA CYS A 430 4.37 5.90 27.31
C CYS A 430 3.05 5.77 28.07
N LEU A 431 2.08 6.62 27.73
CA LEU A 431 0.75 6.56 28.36
C LEU A 431 0.05 5.25 28.00
N ILE A 432 -0.47 4.56 29.00
CA ILE A 432 -1.30 3.38 28.81
C ILE A 432 -2.61 3.83 28.17
N LYS A 433 -2.71 3.68 26.85
CA LYS A 433 -3.97 3.85 26.13
C LYS A 433 -4.66 2.48 26.08
N SER A 434 -5.95 2.43 26.41
CA SER A 434 -6.78 1.26 26.14
C SER A 434 -6.93 1.11 24.63
N ILE A 435 -6.09 0.28 24.01
CA ILE A 435 -6.21 -0.06 22.59
C ILE A 435 -6.54 -1.54 22.51
N ASP A 436 -7.67 -1.80 21.86
CA ASP A 436 -8.16 -3.10 21.43
C ASP A 436 -7.21 -3.64 20.36
N ILE A 437 -6.14 -4.32 20.79
CA ILE A 437 -5.17 -4.90 19.87
C ILE A 437 -5.71 -6.24 19.41
N ASN A 438 -5.86 -6.39 18.09
CA ASN A 438 -6.12 -7.66 17.44
C ASN A 438 -4.98 -8.66 17.77
N HIS A 439 -5.19 -9.48 18.81
CA HIS A 439 -4.17 -10.37 19.40
C HIS A 439 -3.51 -11.35 18.42
N GLN A 440 -4.17 -11.60 17.28
CA GLN A 440 -3.70 -12.52 16.26
C GLN A 440 -2.36 -12.09 15.63
N TYR A 441 -2.11 -10.78 15.45
CA TYR A 441 -0.84 -10.31 14.86
C TYR A 441 0.32 -10.36 15.86
N LEU A 442 0.07 -10.01 17.13
CA LEU A 442 1.07 -10.09 18.20
C LEU A 442 1.57 -11.54 18.36
N GLY A 443 0.67 -12.53 18.34
CA GLY A 443 1.03 -13.95 18.42
C GLY A 443 2.04 -14.40 17.35
N HIS A 444 2.08 -13.74 16.19
CA HIS A 444 3.02 -14.05 15.10
C HIS A 444 4.42 -13.42 15.26
N PHE A 445 4.60 -12.48 16.19
CA PHE A 445 5.91 -11.90 16.58
C PHE A 445 6.30 -12.24 18.03
N ALA A 446 5.36 -12.79 18.81
CA ALA A 446 5.46 -13.01 20.26
C ALA A 446 6.37 -14.17 20.70
N ASN A 447 7.23 -14.71 19.85
CA ASN A 447 7.99 -15.89 20.22
C ASN A 447 9.27 -15.64 21.00
N ASN A 448 9.68 -14.40 21.28
CA ASN A 448 10.74 -14.15 22.26
C ASN A 448 10.73 -12.68 22.71
N LYS A 449 10.07 -12.37 23.85
CA LYS A 449 10.71 -11.38 24.73
C LYS A 449 12.12 -11.93 24.99
N LEU A 450 13.15 -11.10 24.78
CA LEU A 450 14.54 -11.53 25.00
C LEU A 450 14.82 -11.86 26.48
N ILE A 451 13.94 -11.42 27.36
CA ILE A 451 13.82 -11.87 28.74
C ILE A 451 12.64 -12.85 28.80
N PRO A 452 12.87 -14.13 29.07
CA PRO A 452 11.79 -15.03 29.44
C PRO A 452 11.10 -14.43 30.67
N ASN A 453 9.85 -14.00 30.54
CA ASN A 453 9.00 -13.93 31.72
C ASN A 453 8.81 -15.39 32.12
N ASP A 454 9.44 -15.84 33.19
CA ASP A 454 9.03 -17.06 33.92
C ASP A 454 7.66 -16.82 34.62
N GLN A 455 6.74 -16.14 33.94
CA GLN A 455 5.33 -16.19 34.24
C GLN A 455 4.81 -17.48 33.62
N LYS A 456 4.98 -18.58 34.35
CA LYS A 456 3.84 -19.51 34.44
C LYS A 456 2.65 -18.62 34.78
N ASN A 457 1.62 -18.61 33.94
CA ASN A 457 0.30 -18.14 34.34
C ASN A 457 -0.05 -18.87 35.63
N SER A 458 0.22 -18.23 36.77
CA SER A 458 -0.52 -18.53 37.97
C SER A 458 -1.89 -17.96 37.70
N ASP A 459 -2.79 -18.83 37.25
CA ASP A 459 -4.21 -18.67 37.49
C ASP A 459 -4.36 -18.49 39.01
N ILE A 460 -4.24 -17.25 39.47
CA ILE A 460 -4.72 -16.87 40.78
C ILE A 460 -6.22 -16.88 40.63
N LYS A 461 -6.82 -18.03 40.96
CA LYS A 461 -8.22 -18.10 41.35
C LYS A 461 -8.37 -17.12 42.50
N ILE A 462 -8.99 -15.98 42.21
CA ILE A 462 -9.55 -15.12 43.23
C ILE A 462 -10.83 -15.84 43.63
N ASP A 463 -10.73 -16.66 44.67
CA ASP A 463 -11.91 -17.15 45.37
C ASP A 463 -12.70 -15.94 45.90
N ASP A 464 -14.02 -16.09 45.85
CA ASP A 464 -15.04 -15.07 46.04
C ASP A 464 -14.79 -14.15 47.25
N VAL A 465 -14.68 -12.86 46.98
CA VAL A 465 -14.94 -11.82 47.98
C VAL A 465 -16.26 -11.18 47.58
N GLU A 466 -17.28 -11.42 48.40
CA GLU A 466 -18.57 -10.73 48.37
C GLU A 466 -18.33 -9.22 48.30
N VAL A 467 -18.79 -8.60 47.20
CA VAL A 467 -18.94 -7.16 47.11
C VAL A 467 -20.42 -6.87 47.28
N ASP A 468 -20.73 -6.36 48.47
CA ASP A 468 -22.03 -5.81 48.82
C ASP A 468 -22.49 -4.72 47.84
N GLU A 469 -23.81 -4.70 47.66
CA GLU A 469 -24.64 -3.87 46.81
C GLU A 469 -24.19 -2.40 46.69
N ILE A 470 -24.05 -1.92 45.45
CA ILE A 470 -24.32 -0.51 45.13
C ILE A 470 -25.23 -0.45 43.89
N GLU A 471 -26.34 0.22 44.10
CA GLU A 471 -27.55 0.39 43.28
C GLU A 471 -27.29 0.68 41.78
N GLU A 472 -27.78 -0.21 40.92
CA GLU A 472 -28.04 0.11 39.51
C GLU A 472 -29.40 0.79 39.35
N VAL A 473 -29.36 2.02 38.84
CA VAL A 473 -30.54 2.78 38.43
C VAL A 473 -31.13 2.16 37.16
N ASN A 474 -32.37 1.70 37.27
CA ASN A 474 -33.22 1.16 36.21
C ASN A 474 -33.23 2.01 34.93
N ILE A 475 -32.96 1.36 33.79
CA ILE A 475 -33.54 1.74 32.50
C ILE A 475 -34.39 0.56 32.00
N ILE A 476 -35.65 0.90 31.79
CA ILE A 476 -36.79 0.08 31.41
C ILE A 476 -36.60 -0.44 29.98
N GLU A 477 -36.78 -1.75 29.77
CA GLU A 477 -37.34 -2.26 28.52
C GLU A 477 -38.08 -3.58 28.75
N ALA A 478 -39.34 -3.60 28.31
CA ALA A 478 -40.32 -4.65 28.54
C ALA A 478 -40.42 -5.63 27.36
N ASP A 479 -40.73 -6.88 27.72
CA ASP A 479 -41.65 -7.80 27.03
C ASP A 479 -41.29 -8.41 25.66
N LYS A 480 -40.87 -9.70 25.68
CA LYS A 480 -41.79 -10.86 25.50
C LYS A 480 -41.06 -12.22 25.39
N LYS A 481 -41.34 -13.12 26.35
CA LYS A 481 -41.45 -14.59 26.18
C LYS A 481 -42.78 -14.86 25.42
N GLN A 482 -43.09 -15.97 24.74
CA GLN A 482 -42.71 -17.38 24.89
C GLN A 482 -43.30 -18.19 23.70
N SER A 483 -42.64 -19.32 23.33
CA SER A 483 -43.17 -20.68 23.02
C SER A 483 -44.41 -20.85 22.09
N GLU A 484 -44.56 -21.82 21.19
CA GLU A 484 -44.27 -23.26 21.09
C GLU A 484 -44.31 -23.65 19.57
N ILE A 485 -43.84 -24.79 19.06
CA ILE A 485 -44.64 -26.02 18.86
C ILE A 485 -43.86 -27.04 17.98
N LYS A 486 -43.85 -28.30 18.46
CA LYS A 486 -43.87 -29.64 17.82
C LYS A 486 -42.78 -30.16 16.86
N LYS A 487 -42.31 -31.37 17.25
CA LYS A 487 -41.75 -32.48 16.46
C LYS A 487 -42.68 -32.89 15.29
N ILE A 488 -42.10 -33.40 14.18
CA ILE A 488 -42.25 -34.80 13.68
C ILE A 488 -41.75 -34.95 12.20
N ASN A 489 -41.05 -36.07 11.96
CA ASN A 489 -40.83 -36.86 10.72
C ASN A 489 -39.67 -36.61 9.74
N LYS A 490 -38.65 -37.49 9.90
CA LYS A 490 -38.16 -38.53 8.97
C LYS A 490 -38.39 -38.34 7.44
N LYS A 491 -37.28 -38.38 6.69
CA LYS A 491 -36.98 -39.35 5.61
C LYS A 491 -35.56 -39.07 5.04
N SER A 492 -34.62 -40.02 5.17
CA SER A 492 -34.13 -40.93 4.10
C SER A 492 -33.11 -40.24 3.16
N VAL A 493 -31.92 -40.74 2.81
CA VAL A 493 -31.48 -42.08 2.37
C VAL A 493 -29.93 -42.13 2.39
N LYS A 494 -29.37 -43.32 2.65
CA LYS A 494 -27.96 -43.76 2.53
C LYS A 494 -27.41 -43.76 1.10
N LYS A 495 -26.09 -43.68 0.95
CA LYS A 495 -25.21 -44.49 0.06
C LYS A 495 -23.83 -43.84 -0.02
N ASP A 496 -22.71 -44.50 -0.23
CA ASP A 496 -22.18 -45.85 0.04
C ASP A 496 -20.69 -45.72 -0.31
N GLU A 497 -19.90 -46.60 0.29
CA GLU A 497 -18.44 -46.73 0.20
C GLU A 497 -17.89 -47.12 -1.20
N SER A 498 -16.65 -46.75 -1.48
CA SER A 498 -15.59 -47.60 -2.12
C SER A 498 -14.28 -46.79 -2.20
N LYS A 499 -13.23 -47.19 -1.48
CA LYS A 499 -12.15 -48.14 -1.84
C LYS A 499 -11.21 -47.69 -3.00
N ASP A 500 -10.07 -47.13 -2.58
CA ASP A 500 -8.73 -47.73 -2.67
C ASP A 500 -7.98 -47.88 -4.01
N ILE A 501 -6.65 -47.70 -3.88
CA ILE A 501 -5.50 -48.11 -4.73
C ILE A 501 -5.04 -47.18 -5.86
N GLY A 502 -3.74 -46.79 -5.80
CA GLY A 502 -2.97 -46.44 -7.00
C GLY A 502 -1.67 -45.66 -6.77
N LYS A 503 -0.59 -46.34 -6.33
CA LYS A 503 0.81 -45.88 -6.43
C LYS A 503 1.35 -46.11 -7.86
N THR A 504 2.09 -45.13 -8.42
CA THR A 504 3.13 -45.30 -9.48
C THR A 504 4.01 -44.02 -9.47
N SER A 505 5.25 -44.02 -8.96
CA SER A 505 6.53 -44.38 -9.61
C SER A 505 6.90 -43.50 -10.83
N ALA A 506 7.89 -42.63 -10.64
CA ALA A 506 8.59 -41.88 -11.69
C ALA A 506 9.84 -42.65 -12.16
N PRO A 507 10.27 -42.52 -13.43
CA PRO A 507 11.47 -43.19 -13.94
C PRO A 507 12.72 -42.29 -13.96
N ASP A 508 13.85 -42.92 -13.67
CA ASP A 508 15.22 -42.47 -13.94
C ASP A 508 15.51 -42.39 -15.45
N ASP A 509 16.38 -41.46 -15.86
CA ASP A 509 17.20 -41.56 -17.09
C ASP A 509 18.60 -40.95 -16.81
N PRO A 510 19.72 -41.55 -17.27
CA PRO A 510 21.08 -41.24 -16.83
C PRO A 510 21.87 -40.43 -17.89
N GLY A 511 23.04 -39.89 -17.50
CA GLY A 511 24.13 -39.67 -18.46
C GLY A 511 24.92 -38.36 -18.35
N ILE A 512 26.14 -38.49 -17.86
CA ILE A 512 27.24 -37.51 -17.75
C ILE A 512 27.91 -37.27 -19.13
N ILE A 513 28.48 -36.08 -19.36
CA ILE A 513 29.84 -35.82 -19.93
C ILE A 513 30.29 -34.39 -19.56
N SER A 514 31.59 -34.26 -19.29
CA SER A 514 32.38 -33.13 -18.79
C SER A 514 32.89 -32.12 -19.84
N GLU A 515 33.22 -30.92 -19.35
CA GLU A 515 34.34 -29.98 -19.66
C GLU A 515 35.08 -30.04 -21.02
N ASP A 516 35.11 -28.93 -21.77
CA ASP A 516 36.30 -28.05 -21.94
C ASP A 516 36.10 -26.95 -23.04
N ASP A 517 36.66 -25.78 -22.73
CA ASP A 517 37.03 -24.56 -23.50
C ASP A 517 36.71 -24.40 -25.02
N ILE A 518 36.33 -23.16 -25.41
CA ILE A 518 37.18 -22.20 -26.15
C ILE A 518 36.37 -20.93 -26.55
N ASN A 519 37.02 -19.80 -26.29
CA ASN A 519 36.89 -18.42 -26.74
C ASN A 519 36.15 -18.07 -28.06
N GLU A 520 35.72 -16.80 -28.05
CA GLU A 520 35.74 -15.79 -29.13
C GLU A 520 34.47 -15.54 -29.98
N LEU A 521 34.08 -14.25 -29.90
CA LEU A 521 33.26 -13.40 -30.77
C LEU A 521 31.75 -13.32 -30.53
#